data_AF-A0A067MUA8-F1
#
_entry.id   AF-A0A067MUA8-F1
#
_cell.length_a   1.000
_cell.length_b   1.000
_cell.length_c   1.000
_cell.angle_alpha   90.00
_cell.angle_beta   90.00
_cell.angle_gamma   90.00
#
_symmetry.space_group_name_H-M   'P 1'
#
loop_
_entity.id
_entity.type
_entity.pdbx_description
1 polymer ?
#
loop_
_entity_poly.entity_id
_entity_poly.type
_entity_poly.pdbx_seq_one_letter_code
_entity_poly.pdbx_strand_id
1 'polypeptide(L)'
;YYRRLFVLDCQLIHLEEISLARLGAWLVRRSHACAKRLEEAVANLKKCGIDVGTLRSQWRAQVKAQTEKAPRQSKNIADHAVEKVILERAKLEDAAAAIVTLETRLSAIPCEEEEAREAVGLDLQSARATSARVSAGLKTMEKALGITGKQQLAVLKGDPYLRARMNARALRSRIRARIIEHKFERTKIERAFHRQMQRHTEEKNHAHTNASIHRRKGSIVALIRKFNKLVDDMKDLRRDGKAPTESKLPRKLDSAKIFRLDVDDDLWQDDPGLGDDAGDVPGWLGNDKIRDGIVAMLEQDRCLEEEER
;
A
#
# COMPACT_ATOMS: atom_id res chain seq x y z
N TYR A 1 8.70 49.79 7.18
CA TYR A 1 8.70 49.01 5.93
C TYR A 1 10.10 48.99 5.29
N TYR A 2 10.62 50.12 4.79
CA TYR A 2 11.91 50.19 4.09
C TYR A 2 13.16 49.77 4.92
N ARG A 3 13.23 50.11 6.22
CA ARG A 3 14.34 49.68 7.09
C ARG A 3 14.45 48.17 7.25
N ARG A 4 13.31 47.46 7.29
CA ARG A 4 13.30 46.00 7.40
C ARG A 4 13.82 45.36 6.11
N LEU A 5 13.40 45.90 4.96
CA LEU A 5 13.86 45.43 3.65
C LEU A 5 15.39 45.61 3.53
N PHE A 6 15.90 46.80 3.83
CA PHE A 6 17.33 47.10 3.83
C PHE A 6 18.15 46.14 4.72
N VAL A 7 17.68 45.88 5.95
CA VAL A 7 18.36 44.95 6.86
C VAL A 7 18.36 43.51 6.32
N LEU A 8 17.25 43.06 5.73
CA LEU A 8 17.18 41.73 5.10
C LEU A 8 18.10 41.61 3.89
N ASP A 9 18.17 42.65 3.05
CA ASP A 9 19.06 42.68 1.89
C ASP A 9 20.53 42.64 2.31
N CYS A 10 20.93 43.43 3.32
CA CYS A 10 22.28 43.37 3.87
C CYS A 10 22.61 42.00 4.48
N GLN A 11 21.65 41.36 5.16
CA GLN A 11 21.83 40.01 5.70
C GLN A 11 21.98 38.97 4.59
N LEU A 12 21.21 39.09 3.50
CA LEU A 12 21.32 38.22 2.33
C LEU A 12 22.69 38.34 1.68
N ILE A 13 23.14 39.56 1.39
CA ILE A 13 24.46 39.83 0.78
C ILE A 13 25.58 39.25 1.65
N HIS A 14 25.52 39.47 2.96
CA HIS A 14 26.52 38.93 3.89
C HIS A 14 26.53 37.38 3.91
N LEU A 15 25.34 36.76 3.90
CA LEU A 15 25.23 35.29 3.83
C LEU A 15 25.73 34.75 2.49
N GLU A 16 25.48 35.44 1.39
CA GLU A 16 25.97 35.10 0.06
C GLU A 16 27.50 35.08 0.04
N GLU A 17 28.15 36.15 0.51
CA GLU A 17 29.63 36.24 0.59
C GLU A 17 30.24 35.10 1.42
N ILE A 18 29.67 34.82 2.61
CA ILE A 18 30.13 33.71 3.45
C ILE A 18 29.90 32.37 2.76
N SER A 19 28.74 32.20 2.12
CA SER A 19 28.39 30.95 1.45
C SER A 19 29.31 30.67 0.25
N LEU A 20 29.61 31.70 -0.54
CA LEU A 20 30.52 31.63 -1.69
C LEU A 20 31.94 31.30 -1.25
N ALA A 21 32.44 31.96 -0.19
CA ALA A 21 33.76 31.67 0.37
C ALA A 21 33.88 30.21 0.86
N ARG A 22 32.78 29.61 1.33
CA ARG A 22 32.75 28.22 1.82
C ARG A 22 32.30 27.20 0.78
N LEU A 23 31.88 27.65 -0.41
CA LEU A 23 31.23 26.81 -1.42
C LEU A 23 32.17 25.71 -1.90
N GLY A 24 33.43 26.04 -2.21
CA GLY A 24 34.43 25.07 -2.67
C GLY A 24 34.66 23.93 -1.66
N ALA A 25 34.88 24.26 -0.39
CA ALA A 25 35.05 23.27 0.68
C ALA A 25 33.77 22.45 0.94
N TRP A 26 32.60 23.03 0.69
CA TRP A 26 31.33 22.31 0.77
C TRP A 26 31.16 21.33 -0.41
N LEU A 27 31.46 21.76 -1.64
CA LEU A 27 31.40 20.92 -2.84
C LEU A 27 32.35 19.73 -2.73
N VAL A 28 33.60 19.96 -2.29
CA VAL A 28 34.58 18.87 -2.08
C VAL A 28 34.06 17.84 -1.08
N ARG A 29 33.55 18.29 0.08
CA ARG A 29 32.97 17.38 1.09
C ARG A 29 31.77 16.62 0.55
N ARG A 30 30.91 17.29 -0.22
CA ARG A 30 29.73 16.67 -0.82
C ARG A 30 30.12 15.61 -1.86
N SER A 31 31.08 15.90 -2.72
CA SER A 31 31.62 14.96 -3.72
C SER A 31 32.21 13.72 -3.04
N HIS A 32 33.05 13.88 -2.01
CA HIS A 32 33.60 12.74 -1.26
C HIS A 32 32.50 11.91 -0.57
N ALA A 33 31.51 12.57 0.02
CA ALA A 33 30.38 11.88 0.63
C ALA A 33 29.56 11.11 -0.41
N CYS A 34 29.36 11.67 -1.60
CA CYS A 34 28.68 11.02 -2.72
C CYS A 34 29.44 9.78 -3.19
N ALA A 35 30.75 9.91 -3.46
CA ALA A 35 31.61 8.82 -3.89
C ALA A 35 31.60 7.66 -2.89
N LYS A 36 31.69 7.96 -1.59
CA LYS A 36 31.62 6.94 -0.53
C LYS A 36 30.28 6.21 -0.51
N ARG A 37 29.16 6.95 -0.60
CA ARG A 37 27.81 6.38 -0.65
C ARG A 37 27.61 5.52 -1.90
N LEU A 38 28.16 5.93 -3.04
CA LEU A 38 28.13 5.18 -4.29
C LEU A 38 28.89 3.86 -4.16
N GLU A 39 30.11 3.88 -3.59
CA GLU A 39 30.91 2.69 -3.36
C GLU A 39 30.17 1.68 -2.45
N GLU A 40 29.61 2.16 -1.34
CA GLU A 40 28.81 1.35 -0.41
C GLU A 40 27.56 0.76 -1.10
N ALA A 41 26.84 1.56 -1.88
CA ALA A 41 25.65 1.14 -2.62
C ALA A 41 25.98 0.05 -3.65
N VAL A 42 27.05 0.23 -4.42
CA VAL A 42 27.52 -0.76 -5.42
C VAL A 42 27.95 -2.06 -4.74
N ALA A 43 28.66 -1.98 -3.62
CA ALA A 43 29.05 -3.16 -2.84
C ALA A 43 27.82 -3.92 -2.30
N ASN A 44 26.83 -3.19 -1.78
CA ASN A 44 25.59 -3.77 -1.28
C ASN A 44 24.75 -4.43 -2.39
N LEU A 45 24.69 -3.83 -3.59
CA LEU A 45 24.03 -4.44 -4.75
C LEU A 45 24.71 -5.74 -5.18
N LYS A 46 26.05 -5.75 -5.26
CA LYS A 46 26.82 -6.96 -5.57
C LYS A 46 26.57 -8.05 -4.52
N LYS A 47 26.52 -7.70 -3.24
CA LYS A 47 26.23 -8.62 -2.14
C LYS A 47 24.79 -9.16 -2.17
N CYS A 48 23.83 -8.33 -2.56
CA CYS A 48 22.43 -8.71 -2.69
C CYS A 48 22.24 -9.82 -3.76
N GLY A 49 22.96 -9.69 -4.88
CA GLY A 49 22.97 -10.70 -5.95
C GLY A 49 21.65 -10.84 -6.73
N ILE A 50 20.72 -9.89 -6.55
CA ILE A 50 19.45 -9.84 -7.27
C ILE A 50 19.61 -8.93 -8.49
N ASP A 51 19.06 -9.36 -9.62
CA ASP A 51 19.04 -8.57 -10.84
C ASP A 51 18.37 -7.19 -10.64
N VAL A 52 19.01 -6.15 -11.18
CA VAL A 52 18.55 -4.76 -11.05
C VAL A 52 17.18 -4.57 -11.72
N GLY A 53 16.90 -5.26 -12.84
CA GLY A 53 15.59 -5.21 -13.49
C GLY A 53 14.47 -5.72 -12.57
N THR A 54 14.74 -6.78 -11.82
CA THR A 54 13.84 -7.31 -10.79
C THR A 54 13.68 -6.34 -9.62
N LEU A 55 14.75 -5.71 -9.14
CA LEU A 55 14.67 -4.70 -8.08
C LEU A 55 13.84 -3.49 -8.52
N ARG A 56 13.98 -3.02 -9.77
CA ARG A 56 13.17 -1.93 -10.32
C ARG A 56 11.69 -2.30 -10.44
N SER A 57 11.36 -3.53 -10.84
CA SER A 57 9.95 -3.97 -10.92
C SER A 57 9.32 -4.06 -9.53
N GLN A 58 10.05 -4.61 -8.55
CA GLN A 58 9.64 -4.66 -7.15
C GLN A 58 9.48 -3.26 -6.55
N TRP A 59 10.39 -2.34 -6.83
CA TRP A 59 10.27 -0.94 -6.41
C TRP A 59 9.02 -0.27 -7.00
N ARG A 60 8.74 -0.45 -8.30
CA ARG A 60 7.51 0.09 -8.91
C ARG A 60 6.26 -0.51 -8.27
N ALA A 61 6.26 -1.81 -7.98
CA ALA A 61 5.16 -2.48 -7.28
C ALA A 61 4.96 -1.91 -5.87
N GLN A 62 6.06 -1.67 -5.14
CA GLN A 62 6.04 -1.01 -3.84
C GLN A 62 5.44 0.40 -3.93
N VAL A 63 5.93 1.24 -4.84
CA VAL A 63 5.41 2.61 -5.02
C VAL A 63 3.93 2.58 -5.35
N LYS A 64 3.51 1.71 -6.28
CA LYS A 64 2.09 1.57 -6.63
C LYS A 64 1.24 1.18 -5.43
N ALA A 65 1.66 0.19 -4.65
CA ALA A 65 0.93 -0.27 -3.47
C ALA A 65 0.90 0.81 -2.35
N GLN A 66 1.99 1.53 -2.12
CA GLN A 66 2.10 2.54 -1.06
C GLN A 66 1.42 3.87 -1.42
N THR A 67 1.28 4.18 -2.71
CA THR A 67 0.61 5.41 -3.18
C THR A 67 -0.87 5.20 -3.50
N GLU A 68 -1.35 3.95 -3.45
CA GLU A 68 -2.76 3.65 -3.65
C GLU A 68 -3.62 4.33 -2.58
N LYS A 69 -4.77 4.88 -3.00
CA LYS A 69 -5.68 5.55 -2.07
C LYS A 69 -6.28 4.51 -1.13
N ALA A 70 -6.08 4.70 0.17
CA ALA A 70 -6.69 3.84 1.19
C ALA A 70 -8.21 3.73 1.00
N PRO A 71 -8.77 2.52 1.20
CA PRO A 71 -10.19 2.27 0.95
C PRO A 71 -11.09 3.15 1.83
N ARG A 72 -12.26 3.47 1.30
CA ARG A 72 -13.25 4.32 1.97
C ARG A 72 -14.52 3.53 2.27
N GLN A 73 -15.20 3.96 3.32
CA GLN A 73 -16.52 3.46 3.65
C GLN A 73 -17.52 3.91 2.59
N SER A 74 -18.52 3.08 2.30
CA SER A 74 -19.66 3.42 1.46
C SER A 74 -20.90 2.67 1.93
N LYS A 75 -22.08 3.26 1.68
CA LYS A 75 -23.37 2.60 1.94
C LYS A 75 -23.55 1.36 1.06
N ASN A 76 -23.00 1.38 -0.15
CA ASN A 76 -23.19 0.32 -1.15
C ASN A 76 -21.91 -0.51 -1.35
N ILE A 77 -20.96 -0.47 -0.39
CA ILE A 77 -19.68 -1.17 -0.53
C ILE A 77 -19.86 -2.69 -0.66
N ALA A 78 -20.82 -3.25 0.10
CA ALA A 78 -21.17 -4.66 0.03
C ALA A 78 -21.84 -5.02 -1.29
N ASP A 79 -22.84 -4.23 -1.69
CA ASP A 79 -23.59 -4.48 -2.93
C ASP A 79 -22.67 -4.44 -4.15
N HIS A 80 -21.79 -3.44 -4.25
CA HIS A 80 -20.81 -3.35 -5.33
C HIS A 80 -19.83 -4.54 -5.34
N ALA A 81 -19.42 -5.03 -4.17
CA ALA A 81 -18.51 -6.18 -4.09
C ALA A 81 -19.20 -7.48 -4.49
N VAL A 82 -20.47 -7.65 -4.11
CA VAL A 82 -21.31 -8.76 -4.55
C VAL A 82 -21.54 -8.71 -6.07
N GLU A 83 -21.89 -7.54 -6.62
CA GLU A 83 -22.06 -7.34 -8.06
C GLU A 83 -20.78 -7.64 -8.84
N LYS A 84 -19.62 -7.22 -8.31
CA LYS A 84 -18.32 -7.55 -8.90
C LYS A 84 -18.08 -9.06 -8.94
N VAL A 85 -18.40 -9.79 -7.86
CA VAL A 85 -18.23 -11.25 -7.83
C VAL A 85 -19.18 -11.94 -8.81
N ILE A 86 -20.43 -11.49 -8.91
CA ILE A 86 -21.38 -12.01 -9.90
C ILE A 86 -20.84 -11.82 -11.32
N LEU A 87 -20.33 -10.62 -11.62
CA LEU A 87 -19.76 -10.30 -12.93
C LEU A 87 -18.52 -11.13 -13.25
N GLU A 88 -17.63 -11.36 -12.27
CA GLU A 88 -16.43 -12.19 -12.46
C GLU A 88 -16.78 -13.68 -12.60
N ARG A 89 -17.86 -14.16 -11.95
CA ARG A 89 -18.39 -15.50 -12.18
C ARG A 89 -18.90 -15.67 -13.61
N ALA A 90 -19.65 -14.70 -14.13
CA ALA A 90 -20.10 -14.71 -15.53
C ALA A 90 -18.90 -14.75 -16.49
N LYS A 91 -17.85 -13.96 -16.25
CA LYS A 91 -16.60 -14.03 -17.04
C LYS A 91 -15.92 -15.40 -16.98
N LEU A 92 -15.97 -16.08 -15.83
CA LEU A 92 -15.42 -17.42 -15.69
C LEU A 92 -16.24 -18.44 -16.50
N GLU A 93 -17.56 -18.32 -16.50
CA GLU A 93 -18.46 -19.13 -17.31
C GLU A 93 -18.20 -18.90 -18.81
N ASP A 94 -18.08 -17.65 -19.24
CA ASP A 94 -17.75 -17.29 -20.63
C ASP A 94 -16.38 -17.84 -21.05
N ALA A 95 -15.36 -17.73 -20.19
CA ALA A 95 -14.03 -18.27 -20.46
C ALA A 95 -14.04 -19.81 -20.51
N ALA A 96 -14.83 -20.48 -19.66
CA ALA A 96 -15.00 -21.92 -19.70
C ALA A 96 -15.72 -22.37 -20.98
N ALA A 97 -16.78 -21.67 -21.39
CA ALA A 97 -17.46 -21.93 -22.65
C ALA A 97 -16.52 -21.74 -23.85
N ALA A 98 -15.68 -20.69 -23.85
CA ALA A 98 -14.67 -20.46 -24.87
C ALA A 98 -13.61 -21.58 -24.94
N ILE A 99 -13.21 -22.15 -23.80
CA ILE A 99 -12.29 -23.30 -23.77
C ILE A 99 -12.95 -24.51 -24.46
N VAL A 100 -14.21 -24.81 -24.14
CA VAL A 100 -14.94 -25.94 -24.75
C VAL A 100 -15.12 -25.76 -26.26
N THR A 101 -15.45 -24.56 -26.71
CA THR A 101 -15.61 -24.29 -28.15
C THR A 101 -14.28 -24.38 -28.90
N LEU A 102 -13.19 -23.89 -28.32
CA LEU A 102 -11.84 -24.00 -28.90
C LEU A 102 -11.34 -25.45 -28.90
N GLU A 103 -11.61 -26.24 -27.86
CA GLU A 103 -11.29 -27.68 -27.83
C GLU A 103 -12.05 -28.46 -28.90
N THR A 104 -13.34 -28.15 -29.07
CA THR A 104 -14.17 -28.74 -30.12
C THR A 104 -13.64 -28.38 -31.51
N ARG A 105 -13.30 -27.09 -31.73
CA ARG A 105 -12.70 -26.62 -32.98
C ARG A 105 -11.37 -27.30 -33.26
N LEU A 106 -10.51 -27.44 -32.25
CA LEU A 106 -9.21 -28.11 -32.38
C LEU A 106 -9.37 -29.59 -32.77
N SER A 107 -10.41 -30.27 -32.26
CA SER A 107 -10.70 -31.66 -32.62
C SER A 107 -11.26 -31.84 -34.04
N ALA A 108 -11.89 -30.80 -34.59
CA ALA A 108 -12.48 -30.81 -35.92
C ALA A 108 -11.49 -30.42 -37.04
N ILE A 109 -10.38 -29.74 -36.70
CA ILE A 109 -9.31 -29.43 -37.66
C ILE A 109 -8.58 -30.73 -38.04
N PRO A 110 -8.30 -31.00 -39.32
CA PRO A 110 -7.48 -32.15 -39.76
C PRO A 110 -6.04 -32.09 -39.23
N CYS A 111 -5.34 -33.22 -39.11
CA CYS A 111 -3.94 -33.23 -38.63
C CYS A 111 -2.97 -32.47 -39.55
N GLU A 112 -3.29 -32.41 -40.84
CA GLU A 112 -2.42 -31.79 -41.86
C GLU A 112 -2.43 -30.24 -41.83
N GLU A 113 -3.41 -29.61 -41.16
CA GLU A 113 -3.51 -28.15 -41.07
C GLU A 113 -2.79 -27.61 -39.81
N GLU A 114 -1.47 -27.79 -39.76
CA GLU A 114 -0.64 -27.49 -38.57
C GLU A 114 -0.75 -26.01 -38.15
N GLU A 115 -0.67 -25.06 -39.08
CA GLU A 115 -0.79 -23.61 -38.79
C GLU A 115 -2.15 -23.26 -38.15
N ALA A 116 -3.24 -23.88 -38.62
CA ALA A 116 -4.58 -23.65 -38.08
C ALA A 116 -4.75 -24.26 -36.68
N ARG A 117 -4.13 -25.42 -36.43
CA ARG A 117 -4.08 -26.04 -35.09
C ARG A 117 -3.25 -25.21 -34.12
N GLU A 118 -2.10 -24.70 -34.55
CA GLU A 118 -1.23 -23.85 -33.73
C GLU A 118 -1.94 -22.55 -33.33
N ALA A 119 -2.60 -21.88 -34.27
CA ALA A 119 -3.37 -20.66 -34.00
C ALA A 119 -4.47 -20.90 -32.94
N VAL A 120 -5.28 -21.97 -33.11
CA VAL A 120 -6.31 -22.34 -32.13
C VAL A 120 -5.69 -22.78 -30.80
N GLY A 121 -4.52 -23.42 -30.83
CA GLY A 121 -3.75 -23.81 -29.66
C GLY A 121 -3.29 -22.62 -28.82
N LEU A 122 -2.81 -21.55 -29.46
CA LEU A 122 -2.44 -20.30 -28.79
C LEU A 122 -3.66 -19.61 -28.15
N ASP A 123 -4.78 -19.54 -28.86
CA ASP A 123 -6.04 -19.00 -28.34
C ASP A 123 -6.53 -19.78 -27.13
N LEU A 124 -6.42 -21.11 -27.17
CA LEU A 124 -6.80 -22.00 -26.08
C LEU A 124 -5.88 -21.86 -24.87
N GLN A 125 -4.57 -21.67 -25.07
CA GLN A 125 -3.65 -21.34 -23.98
C GLN A 125 -4.01 -19.98 -23.33
N SER A 126 -4.32 -18.97 -24.14
CA SER A 126 -4.76 -17.66 -23.66
C SER A 126 -6.07 -17.73 -22.87
N ALA A 127 -7.05 -18.49 -23.36
CA ALA A 127 -8.33 -18.72 -22.69
C ALA A 127 -8.15 -19.46 -21.35
N ARG A 128 -7.30 -20.49 -21.31
CA ARG A 128 -6.94 -21.22 -20.07
C ARG A 128 -6.23 -20.31 -19.07
N ALA A 129 -5.27 -19.50 -19.51
CA ALA A 129 -4.58 -18.54 -18.65
C ALA A 129 -5.57 -17.49 -18.08
N THR A 130 -6.52 -17.04 -18.90
CA THR A 130 -7.57 -16.11 -18.47
C THR A 130 -8.51 -16.75 -17.45
N SER A 131 -8.98 -17.98 -17.69
CA SER A 131 -9.81 -18.74 -16.76
C SER A 131 -9.10 -18.97 -15.42
N ALA A 132 -7.82 -19.36 -15.44
CA ALA A 132 -7.02 -19.52 -14.23
C ALA A 132 -6.89 -18.21 -13.44
N ARG A 133 -6.62 -17.09 -14.13
CA ARG A 133 -6.51 -15.76 -13.52
C ARG A 133 -7.84 -15.29 -12.90
N VAL A 134 -8.94 -15.43 -13.63
CA VAL A 134 -10.28 -15.05 -13.13
C VAL A 134 -10.69 -15.93 -11.96
N SER A 135 -10.45 -17.24 -12.04
CA SER A 135 -10.71 -18.19 -10.95
C SER A 135 -9.91 -17.85 -9.68
N ALA A 136 -8.61 -17.53 -9.81
CA ALA A 136 -7.80 -17.10 -8.69
C ALA A 136 -8.33 -15.79 -8.08
N GLY A 137 -8.68 -14.81 -8.92
CA GLY A 137 -9.31 -13.56 -8.49
C GLY A 137 -10.63 -13.78 -7.76
N LEU A 138 -11.50 -14.66 -8.27
CA LEU A 138 -12.76 -15.02 -7.63
C LEU A 138 -12.56 -15.63 -6.26
N LYS A 139 -11.62 -16.58 -6.10
CA LYS A 139 -11.30 -17.16 -4.79
C LYS A 139 -10.90 -16.09 -3.77
N THR A 140 -10.11 -15.09 -4.18
CA THR A 140 -9.74 -13.98 -3.28
C THR A 140 -10.94 -13.11 -2.92
N MET A 141 -11.81 -12.79 -3.88
CA MET A 141 -13.00 -11.96 -3.63
C MET A 141 -14.04 -12.68 -2.76
N GLU A 142 -14.26 -13.97 -2.99
CA GLU A 142 -15.15 -14.82 -2.18
C GLU A 142 -14.63 -14.95 -0.74
N LYS A 143 -13.31 -15.17 -0.57
CA LYS A 143 -12.67 -15.17 0.76
C LYS A 143 -12.82 -13.82 1.46
N ALA A 144 -12.65 -12.70 0.74
CA ALA A 144 -12.81 -11.36 1.29
C ALA A 144 -14.25 -11.07 1.75
N LEU A 145 -15.25 -11.57 1.03
CA LEU A 145 -16.66 -11.51 1.44
C LEU A 145 -17.00 -12.52 2.55
N GLY A 146 -16.14 -13.52 2.77
CA GLY A 146 -16.38 -14.66 3.67
C GLY A 146 -17.48 -15.57 3.18
N ILE A 147 -17.65 -15.66 1.85
CA ILE A 147 -18.65 -16.50 1.21
C ILE A 147 -17.95 -17.77 0.74
N THR A 148 -18.36 -18.92 1.24
CA THR A 148 -17.90 -20.21 0.73
C THR A 148 -18.86 -20.69 -0.37
N GLY A 149 -18.53 -20.40 -1.64
CA GLY A 149 -18.97 -21.06 -2.88
C GLY A 149 -20.46 -21.22 -3.22
N LYS A 150 -21.33 -21.55 -2.26
CA LYS A 150 -22.70 -22.06 -2.47
C LYS A 150 -23.81 -21.15 -1.93
N GLN A 151 -23.50 -20.02 -1.30
CA GLN A 151 -24.54 -19.07 -0.89
C GLN A 151 -25.01 -18.27 -2.10
N GLN A 152 -26.33 -18.07 -2.25
CA GLN A 152 -26.89 -17.23 -3.30
C GLN A 152 -26.43 -15.79 -3.10
N LEU A 153 -25.46 -15.34 -3.91
CA LEU A 153 -24.91 -13.99 -3.90
C LEU A 153 -26.01 -12.91 -3.99
N ALA A 154 -27.10 -13.21 -4.70
CA ALA A 154 -28.26 -12.33 -4.80
C ALA A 154 -28.92 -12.01 -3.45
N VAL A 155 -28.90 -12.96 -2.51
CA VAL A 155 -29.49 -12.81 -1.16
C VAL A 155 -28.62 -11.94 -0.26
N LEU A 156 -27.32 -11.85 -0.56
CA LEU A 156 -26.36 -11.04 0.20
C LEU A 156 -26.41 -9.55 -0.18
N LYS A 157 -27.08 -9.21 -1.28
CA LYS A 157 -27.31 -7.81 -1.66
C LYS A 157 -28.25 -7.17 -0.64
N GLY A 158 -27.84 -6.03 -0.10
CA GLY A 158 -28.57 -5.29 0.93
C GLY A 158 -28.32 -5.76 2.36
N ASP A 159 -27.54 -6.83 2.58
CA ASP A 159 -27.27 -7.36 3.92
C ASP A 159 -26.57 -6.30 4.82
N PRO A 160 -27.21 -5.88 5.93
CA PRO A 160 -26.62 -4.91 6.85
C PRO A 160 -25.34 -5.44 7.52
N TYR A 161 -25.24 -6.75 7.77
CA TYR A 161 -24.06 -7.35 8.41
C TYR A 161 -22.86 -7.31 7.47
N LEU A 162 -23.03 -7.78 6.21
CA LEU A 162 -21.98 -7.70 5.19
C LEU A 162 -21.52 -6.25 4.95
N ARG A 163 -22.46 -5.30 4.89
CA ARG A 163 -22.16 -3.86 4.78
C ARG A 163 -21.32 -3.37 5.95
N ALA A 164 -21.68 -3.71 7.19
CA ALA A 164 -20.94 -3.29 8.38
C ALA A 164 -19.52 -3.90 8.38
N ARG A 165 -19.39 -5.18 8.06
CA ARG A 165 -18.11 -5.91 7.98
C ARG A 165 -17.17 -5.33 6.94
N MET A 166 -17.65 -5.08 5.72
CA MET A 166 -16.84 -4.47 4.66
C MET A 166 -16.41 -3.04 4.99
N ASN A 167 -17.31 -2.24 5.59
CA ASN A 167 -16.97 -0.90 6.05
C ASN A 167 -15.95 -0.91 7.20
N ALA A 168 -16.04 -1.90 8.10
CA ALA A 168 -15.08 -2.09 9.19
C ALA A 168 -13.71 -2.48 8.63
N ARG A 169 -13.65 -3.37 7.65
CA ARG A 169 -12.39 -3.71 6.93
C ARG A 169 -11.77 -2.49 6.27
N ALA A 170 -12.56 -1.71 5.51
CA ALA A 170 -12.09 -0.48 4.88
C ALA A 170 -11.57 0.55 5.91
N LEU A 171 -12.26 0.71 7.05
CA LEU A 171 -11.78 1.57 8.13
C LEU A 171 -10.48 1.07 8.74
N ARG A 172 -10.34 -0.24 8.98
CA ARG A 172 -9.12 -0.81 9.55
C ARG A 172 -7.91 -0.56 8.65
N SER A 173 -8.03 -0.83 7.35
CA SER A 173 -6.96 -0.52 6.38
C SER A 173 -6.64 0.98 6.33
N ARG A 174 -7.66 1.85 6.41
CA ARG A 174 -7.47 3.29 6.45
C ARG A 174 -6.81 3.77 7.75
N ILE A 175 -7.14 3.19 8.89
CA ILE A 175 -6.52 3.48 10.18
C ILE A 175 -5.03 3.10 10.12
N ARG A 176 -4.69 1.91 9.60
CA ARG A 176 -3.30 1.49 9.35
C ARG A 176 -2.54 2.52 8.51
N ALA A 177 -3.08 2.89 7.34
CA ALA A 177 -2.44 3.87 6.46
C ALA A 177 -2.22 5.23 7.16
N ARG A 178 -3.22 5.73 7.89
CA ARG A 178 -3.11 7.02 8.61
C ARG A 178 -2.12 6.99 9.76
N ILE A 179 -2.00 5.87 10.47
CA ILE A 179 -1.01 5.71 11.53
C ILE A 179 0.41 5.67 10.94
N ILE A 180 0.60 5.00 9.81
CA ILE A 180 1.88 4.98 9.08
C ILE A 180 2.24 6.40 8.63
N GLU A 181 1.32 7.14 8.00
CA GLU A 181 1.51 8.55 7.61
C GLU A 181 1.89 9.41 8.82
N HIS A 182 1.16 9.27 9.93
CA HIS A 182 1.42 10.01 11.16
C HIS A 182 2.84 9.75 11.71
N LYS A 183 3.30 8.50 11.65
CA LYS A 183 4.66 8.13 12.07
C LYS A 183 5.72 8.74 11.16
N PHE A 184 5.53 8.69 9.84
CA PHE A 184 6.47 9.30 8.89
C PHE A 184 6.59 10.81 9.10
N GLU A 185 5.47 11.49 9.33
CA GLU A 185 5.45 12.92 9.60
C GLU A 185 6.14 13.26 10.93
N ARG A 186 5.85 12.50 11.99
CA ARG A 186 6.52 12.65 13.28
C ARG A 186 8.04 12.45 13.16
N THR A 187 8.47 11.42 12.45
CA THR A 187 9.90 11.13 12.21
C THR A 187 10.56 12.27 11.42
N LYS A 188 9.87 12.83 10.42
CA LYS A 188 10.39 13.97 9.63
C LYS A 188 10.64 15.19 10.53
N ILE A 189 9.74 15.43 11.49
CA ILE A 189 9.84 16.53 12.46
C ILE A 189 10.97 16.27 13.44
N GLU A 190 11.04 15.06 14.01
CA GLU A 190 12.12 14.68 14.90
C GLU A 190 13.48 14.87 14.21
N ARG A 191 13.65 14.43 12.96
CA ARG A 191 14.89 14.67 12.20
C ARG A 191 15.16 16.15 11.94
N ALA A 192 14.14 16.95 11.60
CA ALA A 192 14.29 18.38 11.41
C ALA A 192 14.72 19.08 12.71
N PHE A 193 14.08 18.73 13.82
CA PHE A 193 14.40 19.21 15.16
C PHE A 193 15.84 18.87 15.56
N HIS A 194 16.27 17.61 15.41
CA HIS A 194 17.65 17.22 15.72
C HIS A 194 18.68 17.97 14.85
N ARG A 195 18.39 18.19 13.56
CA ARG A 195 19.27 18.98 12.68
C ARG A 195 19.31 20.47 13.04
N GLN A 196 18.19 21.01 13.55
CA GLN A 196 18.11 22.41 13.99
C GLN A 196 18.79 22.59 15.36
N MET A 197 18.64 21.65 16.29
CA MET A 197 19.39 21.65 17.56
C MET A 197 20.91 21.59 17.34
N GLN A 198 21.38 20.91 16.29
CA GLN A 198 22.80 20.92 15.89
C GLN A 198 23.26 22.24 15.25
N ARG A 199 22.34 23.10 14.79
CA ARG A 199 22.62 24.44 14.26
C ARG A 199 22.08 25.48 15.25
N HIS A 200 22.88 25.83 16.27
CA HIS A 200 22.56 26.86 17.26
C HIS A 200 21.72 28.03 16.71
N THR A 201 20.39 28.01 16.85
CA THR A 201 19.49 29.19 16.96
C THR A 201 18.01 28.79 17.08
N GLU A 202 17.39 29.32 18.14
CA GLU A 202 15.97 29.64 18.37
C GLU A 202 14.89 28.54 18.19
N GLU A 203 14.21 28.25 19.31
CA GLU A 203 12.97 27.44 19.46
C GLU A 203 11.73 27.97 18.73
N LYS A 204 11.88 28.83 17.70
CA LYS A 204 10.72 29.50 17.10
C LYS A 204 10.17 28.74 15.90
N ASN A 205 8.89 28.35 16.05
CA ASN A 205 7.89 28.00 15.02
C ASN A 205 7.69 26.51 14.65
N HIS A 206 7.52 25.64 15.66
CA HIS A 206 6.87 24.33 15.44
C HIS A 206 5.37 24.32 15.81
N ALA A 207 4.79 25.43 16.23
CA ALA A 207 3.37 25.50 16.63
C ALA A 207 2.40 25.05 15.53
N HIS A 208 2.61 25.51 14.29
CA HIS A 208 1.78 25.11 13.14
C HIS A 208 1.88 23.60 12.85
N THR A 209 3.10 23.06 12.93
CA THR A 209 3.37 21.65 12.67
C THR A 209 2.83 20.76 13.78
N ASN A 210 3.04 21.16 15.04
CA ASN A 210 2.48 20.49 16.22
C ASN A 210 0.95 20.49 16.16
N ALA A 211 0.32 21.61 15.77
CA ALA A 211 -1.13 21.66 15.56
C ALA A 211 -1.59 20.69 14.45
N SER A 212 -0.84 20.58 13.36
CA SER A 212 -1.11 19.59 12.30
C SER A 212 -1.04 18.14 12.80
N ILE A 213 -0.01 17.79 13.58
CA ILE A 213 0.14 16.47 14.21
C ILE A 213 -1.06 16.16 15.12
N HIS A 214 -1.45 17.11 15.98
CA HIS A 214 -2.56 16.94 16.91
C HIS A 214 -3.90 16.78 16.18
N ARG A 215 -4.15 17.56 15.11
CA ARG A 215 -5.35 17.42 14.25
C ARG A 215 -5.41 16.03 13.63
N ARG A 216 -4.29 15.51 13.13
CA ARG A 216 -4.21 14.16 12.54
C ARG A 216 -4.43 13.07 13.57
N LYS A 217 -3.86 13.20 14.76
CA LYS A 217 -4.13 12.31 15.90
C LYS A 217 -5.62 12.27 16.22
N GLY A 218 -6.27 13.43 16.31
CA GLY A 218 -7.72 13.52 16.53
C GLY A 218 -8.55 12.85 15.42
N SER A 219 -8.13 13.01 14.16
CA SER A 219 -8.76 12.34 13.01
C SER A 219 -8.64 10.81 13.07
N ILE A 220 -7.48 10.28 13.47
CA ILE A 220 -7.27 8.83 13.68
C ILE A 220 -8.16 8.30 14.80
N VAL A 221 -8.23 9.00 15.94
CA VAL A 221 -9.13 8.64 17.05
C VAL A 221 -10.59 8.63 16.61
N ALA A 222 -11.01 9.59 15.77
CA ALA A 222 -12.35 9.62 15.21
C ALA A 222 -12.64 8.42 14.29
N LEU A 223 -11.66 7.98 13.49
CA LEU A 223 -11.77 6.76 12.68
C LEU A 223 -11.89 5.50 13.55
N ILE A 224 -11.10 5.40 14.62
CA ILE A 224 -11.16 4.29 15.59
C ILE A 224 -12.53 4.22 16.26
N ARG A 225 -13.09 5.37 16.67
CA ARG A 225 -14.45 5.43 17.23
C ARG A 225 -15.50 4.92 16.24
N LYS A 226 -15.40 5.30 14.96
CA LYS A 226 -16.30 4.81 13.91
C LYS A 226 -16.14 3.30 13.69
N PHE A 227 -14.92 2.80 13.72
CA PHE A 227 -14.63 1.37 13.60
C PHE A 227 -15.25 0.59 14.77
N ASN A 228 -15.01 1.01 16.01
CA ASN A 228 -15.56 0.36 17.20
C ASN A 228 -17.10 0.39 17.20
N LYS A 229 -17.72 1.47 16.69
CA LYS A 229 -19.17 1.53 16.50
C LYS A 229 -19.67 0.46 15.52
N LEU A 230 -19.00 0.24 14.39
CA LEU A 230 -19.37 -0.84 13.47
C LEU A 230 -19.22 -2.23 14.10
N VAL A 231 -18.24 -2.41 14.98
CA VAL A 231 -18.09 -3.66 15.75
C VAL A 231 -19.28 -3.87 16.70
N ASP A 232 -19.77 -2.80 17.33
CA ASP A 232 -21.00 -2.86 18.13
C ASP A 232 -22.24 -3.15 17.28
N ASP A 233 -22.39 -2.46 16.14
CA ASP A 233 -23.50 -2.71 15.20
C ASP A 233 -23.49 -4.18 14.72
N MET A 234 -22.32 -4.75 14.44
CA MET A 234 -22.19 -6.17 14.07
C MET A 234 -22.54 -7.12 15.22
N LYS A 235 -22.22 -6.75 16.46
CA LYS A 235 -22.59 -7.53 17.66
C LYS A 235 -24.11 -7.54 17.85
N ASP A 236 -24.77 -6.40 17.66
CA ASP A 236 -26.22 -6.28 17.73
C ASP A 236 -26.90 -7.09 16.60
N LEU A 237 -26.43 -6.97 15.35
CA LEU A 237 -26.95 -7.75 14.22
C LEU A 237 -26.81 -9.26 14.42
N ARG A 238 -25.74 -9.70 15.10
CA ARG A 238 -25.56 -11.10 15.47
C ARG A 238 -26.56 -11.56 16.54
N ARG A 239 -26.82 -10.72 17.55
CA ARG A 239 -27.86 -10.98 18.57
C ARG A 239 -29.24 -11.10 17.93
N ASP A 240 -29.52 -10.28 16.92
CA ASP A 240 -30.79 -10.24 16.21
C ASP A 240 -30.95 -11.37 15.15
N GLY A 241 -29.98 -12.28 15.03
CA GLY A 241 -30.01 -13.41 14.09
C GLY A 241 -29.83 -13.02 12.61
N LYS A 242 -29.39 -11.80 12.32
CA LYS A 242 -29.16 -11.26 10.96
C LYS A 242 -27.73 -11.46 10.46
N ALA A 243 -26.88 -12.10 11.26
CA ALA A 243 -25.50 -12.43 10.89
C ALA A 243 -25.39 -13.93 10.54
N PRO A 244 -24.44 -14.32 9.67
CA PRO A 244 -24.15 -15.73 9.41
C PRO A 244 -23.80 -16.49 10.69
N THR A 245 -24.25 -17.74 10.82
CA THR A 245 -24.15 -18.57 12.04
C THR A 245 -22.72 -18.73 12.57
N GLU A 246 -21.72 -18.87 11.68
CA GLU A 246 -20.31 -19.03 12.04
C GLU A 246 -19.50 -17.71 12.03
N SER A 247 -20.18 -16.57 12.00
CA SER A 247 -19.50 -15.27 11.91
C SER A 247 -18.74 -14.92 13.20
N LYS A 248 -17.43 -14.70 13.06
CA LYS A 248 -16.58 -14.16 14.14
C LYS A 248 -16.66 -12.64 14.14
N LEU A 249 -16.69 -12.03 15.33
CA LEU A 249 -16.73 -10.58 15.48
C LEU A 249 -15.32 -9.99 15.47
N PRO A 250 -15.12 -8.80 14.87
CA PRO A 250 -13.82 -8.13 14.92
C PRO A 250 -13.43 -7.64 16.32
N ARG A 251 -12.13 -7.49 16.56
CA ARG A 251 -11.63 -6.94 17.83
C ARG A 251 -11.74 -5.41 17.81
N LYS A 252 -12.20 -4.82 18.92
CA LYS A 252 -12.19 -3.36 19.08
C LYS A 252 -10.75 -2.85 19.21
N LEU A 253 -10.51 -1.66 18.68
CA LEU A 253 -9.22 -1.00 18.75
C LEU A 253 -9.18 -0.03 19.94
N ASP A 254 -8.09 -0.09 20.71
CA ASP A 254 -7.83 0.86 21.79
C ASP A 254 -7.09 2.09 21.26
N SER A 255 -7.77 3.24 21.28
CA SER A 255 -7.22 4.51 20.81
C SER A 255 -6.00 5.01 21.60
N ALA A 256 -5.81 4.57 22.84
CA ALA A 256 -4.69 5.00 23.68
C ALA A 256 -3.43 4.15 23.45
N LYS A 257 -3.61 2.86 23.13
CA LYS A 257 -2.49 1.93 22.83
C LYS A 257 -1.97 2.07 21.41
N ILE A 258 -2.83 2.34 20.45
CA ILE A 258 -2.49 2.37 19.02
C ILE A 258 -1.34 3.32 18.65
N PHE A 259 -1.15 4.40 19.40
CA PHE A 259 -0.08 5.37 19.14
C PHE A 259 1.27 4.96 19.72
N ARG A 260 1.32 3.93 20.58
CA ARG A 260 2.57 3.33 21.06
C ARG A 260 3.25 2.51 19.96
N LEU A 261 2.47 2.03 18.98
CA LEU A 261 2.98 1.38 17.77
C LEU A 261 3.82 0.13 18.08
N ASP A 262 3.41 -0.63 19.10
CA ASP A 262 4.01 -1.93 19.40
C ASP A 262 3.75 -2.89 18.23
N VAL A 263 4.74 -3.74 17.92
CA VAL A 263 4.65 -4.72 16.83
C VAL A 263 3.46 -5.66 17.03
N ASP A 264 3.11 -5.93 18.29
CA ASP A 264 2.00 -6.80 18.70
C ASP A 264 0.65 -6.08 18.85
N ASP A 265 0.52 -4.84 18.40
CA ASP A 265 -0.77 -4.13 18.50
C ASP A 265 -1.85 -4.87 17.69
N ASP A 266 -3.06 -4.96 18.28
CA ASP A 266 -4.24 -5.60 17.69
C ASP A 266 -4.58 -5.05 16.31
N LEU A 267 -4.08 -3.88 15.93
CA LEU A 267 -4.21 -3.32 14.58
C LEU A 267 -3.43 -4.09 13.50
N TRP A 268 -2.25 -4.62 13.84
CA TRP A 268 -1.34 -5.26 12.88
C TRP A 268 -1.62 -6.75 12.72
N GLN A 269 -2.15 -7.39 13.77
CA GLN A 269 -2.55 -8.80 13.73
C GLN A 269 -3.73 -9.05 12.77
N ASP A 270 -3.85 -10.28 12.31
CA ASP A 270 -5.00 -10.71 11.52
C ASP A 270 -6.26 -10.68 12.38
N ASP A 271 -7.30 -10.02 11.87
CA ASP A 271 -8.56 -9.89 12.60
C ASP A 271 -9.46 -11.10 12.29
N PRO A 272 -9.82 -11.91 13.30
CA PRO A 272 -10.62 -13.12 13.09
C PRO A 272 -11.99 -12.88 12.45
N GLY A 273 -12.54 -11.65 12.57
CA GLY A 273 -13.86 -11.28 12.05
C GLY A 273 -13.85 -10.52 10.72
N LEU A 274 -12.73 -9.91 10.35
CA LEU A 274 -12.60 -9.19 9.06
C LEU A 274 -11.93 -10.02 7.97
N GLY A 275 -11.38 -11.17 8.34
CA GLY A 275 -10.66 -12.06 7.44
C GLY A 275 -9.29 -11.52 7.06
N ASP A 276 -8.51 -12.41 6.47
CA ASP A 276 -7.11 -12.18 6.13
C ASP A 276 -6.98 -11.19 4.93
N ASP A 277 -5.93 -10.38 4.93
CA ASP A 277 -5.45 -9.65 3.75
C ASP A 277 -4.59 -10.63 2.91
N ALA A 278 -5.20 -11.77 2.57
CA ALA A 278 -4.53 -12.93 1.99
C ALA A 278 -4.08 -12.68 0.55
N GLY A 279 -2.93 -12.05 0.41
CA GLY A 279 -2.07 -12.15 -0.76
C GLY A 279 -0.72 -12.70 -0.34
N ASP A 280 -0.01 -13.32 -1.28
CA ASP A 280 1.41 -13.62 -1.08
C ASP A 280 2.13 -12.31 -0.69
N VAL A 281 2.88 -12.36 0.40
CA VAL A 281 3.64 -11.21 0.89
C VAL A 281 4.60 -10.79 -0.24
N PRO A 282 4.48 -9.56 -0.78
CA PRO A 282 5.33 -9.15 -1.89
C PRO A 282 6.80 -9.22 -1.51
N GLY A 283 7.67 -9.53 -2.48
CA GLY A 283 9.11 -9.65 -2.25
C GLY A 283 9.72 -8.38 -1.63
N TRP A 284 9.30 -7.20 -2.07
CA TRP A 284 9.73 -5.92 -1.49
C TRP A 284 9.33 -5.71 -0.03
N LEU A 285 8.39 -6.50 0.51
CA LEU A 285 7.96 -6.44 1.91
C LEU A 285 8.58 -7.57 2.74
N GLY A 286 8.52 -8.80 2.24
CA GLY A 286 8.87 -10.02 2.98
C GLY A 286 10.29 -10.54 2.79
N ASN A 287 11.04 -10.07 1.77
CA ASN A 287 12.39 -10.55 1.49
C ASN A 287 13.43 -9.47 1.79
N ASP A 288 14.25 -9.70 2.82
CA ASP A 288 15.29 -8.76 3.25
C ASP A 288 16.30 -8.46 2.13
N LYS A 289 16.69 -9.44 1.31
CA LYS A 289 17.60 -9.21 0.18
C LYS A 289 17.01 -8.25 -0.84
N ILE A 290 15.72 -8.42 -1.18
CA ILE A 290 15.03 -7.52 -2.12
C ILE A 290 14.95 -6.11 -1.53
N ARG A 291 14.62 -5.98 -0.25
CA ARG A 291 14.55 -4.69 0.45
C ARG A 291 15.90 -3.97 0.45
N ASP A 292 16.95 -4.64 0.88
CA ASP A 292 18.30 -4.08 0.95
C ASP A 292 18.81 -3.75 -0.46
N GLY A 293 18.49 -4.60 -1.44
CA GLY A 293 18.78 -4.37 -2.86
C GLY A 293 18.08 -3.14 -3.42
N ILE A 294 16.79 -2.94 -3.13
CA ILE A 294 16.05 -1.74 -3.55
C ILE A 294 16.69 -0.49 -2.94
N VAL A 295 17.03 -0.50 -1.65
CA VAL A 295 17.68 0.64 -0.98
C VAL A 295 19.02 0.95 -1.64
N ALA A 296 19.85 -0.05 -1.87
CA ALA A 296 21.16 0.11 -2.50
C ALA A 296 21.04 0.61 -3.96
N MET A 297 20.06 0.11 -4.72
CA MET A 297 19.76 0.57 -6.09
C MET A 297 19.36 2.05 -6.11
N LEU A 298 18.44 2.45 -5.23
CA LEU A 298 17.98 3.84 -5.15
C LEU A 298 19.09 4.78 -4.69
N GLU A 299 19.96 4.31 -3.79
CA GLU A 299 21.12 5.07 -3.34
C GLU A 299 22.16 5.24 -4.47
N GLN A 300 22.41 4.20 -5.25
CA GLN A 300 23.25 4.27 -6.44
C GLN A 300 22.68 5.28 -7.46
N ASP A 301 21.40 5.15 -7.83
CA ASP A 301 20.71 6.06 -8.76
C ASP A 301 20.83 7.51 -8.26
N ARG A 302 20.67 7.72 -6.93
CA ARG A 302 20.79 9.04 -6.32
C ARG A 302 22.20 9.61 -6.37
N CYS A 303 23.22 8.78 -6.14
CA CYS A 303 24.61 9.25 -6.20
C CYS A 303 25.02 9.61 -7.64
N LEU A 304 24.60 8.83 -8.63
CA LEU A 304 24.83 9.15 -10.04
C LEU A 304 24.16 10.49 -10.43
N GLU A 305 22.91 10.70 -10.01
CA GLU A 305 22.23 11.99 -10.19
C GLU A 305 22.95 13.16 -9.49
N GLU A 306 23.56 12.91 -8.32
CA GLU A 306 24.33 13.92 -7.60
C GLU A 306 25.69 14.22 -8.24
N GLU A 307 26.32 13.26 -8.94
CA GLU A 307 27.57 13.46 -9.68
C GLU A 307 27.35 14.22 -11.01
N GLU A 308 26.19 14.06 -11.64
CA GLU A 308 25.82 14.81 -12.86
C GLU A 308 25.51 16.30 -12.61
N ARG A 309 25.21 16.69 -11.36
CA ARG A 309 24.78 18.05 -10.96
C ARG A 309 25.90 18.92 -10.42
#